data_AF-A0A0A0B8L0-F1
#
_entry.id   AF-A0A0A0B8L0-F1
#
_cell.length_a   1.000
_cell.length_b   1.000
_cell.length_c   1.000
_cell.angle_alpha   90.00
_cell.angle_beta   90.00
_cell.angle_gamma   90.00
#
_symmetry.space_group_name_H-M   'P 1'
#
loop_
_entity.id
_entity.type
_entity.pdbx_description
1 polymer ?
#
loop_
_entity_poly.entity_id
_entity_poly.type
_entity_poly.pdbx_seq_one_letter_code
_entity_poly.pdbx_strand_id
1 'polypeptide(L)'
;MPTSRRTAVTAGVLYLVTHVTSITAVLLYRDIGEPERFLAGEGADGPVLLGSLLEVVLALAVIGTAVTLFPVVKRQHEGAALGYAALRTLEAAVITVGVVPLLALVTVRQQLAGAPGPETVALAEGLVALHDWTFLVGPGFVCGTNTVVLAALLLRSGLVPRPIAVLGLVGGPLVFATNAGVMFGLYDQVSVITGLGAVPIFSWEICLAVYLITRGFRRSPVLDGDAPTSGRAPEPQPVTV
;
A
#
# COMPACT_ATOMS: atom_id res chain seq x y z
N MET A 1 11.10 -25.04 -2.18
CA MET A 1 10.01 -25.28 -1.22
C MET A 1 8.70 -24.68 -1.75
N PRO A 2 7.66 -25.48 -2.03
CA PRO A 2 6.37 -25.00 -2.56
C PRO A 2 5.72 -23.90 -1.71
N THR A 3 6.00 -23.85 -0.41
CA THR A 3 5.54 -22.82 0.53
C THR A 3 6.05 -21.42 0.17
N SER A 4 7.34 -21.29 -0.19
CA SER A 4 7.95 -19.99 -0.57
C SER A 4 7.35 -19.41 -1.86
N ARG A 5 7.02 -20.28 -2.83
CA ARG A 5 6.37 -19.85 -4.07
C ARG A 5 4.94 -19.39 -3.84
N ARG A 6 4.17 -20.09 -3.00
CA ARG A 6 2.81 -19.66 -2.64
C ARG A 6 2.83 -18.30 -1.95
N THR A 7 3.72 -18.11 -0.97
CA THR A 7 3.90 -16.82 -0.29
C THR A 7 4.25 -15.69 -1.27
N ALA A 8 5.17 -15.92 -2.21
CA ALA A 8 5.50 -14.93 -3.22
C ALA A 8 4.28 -14.55 -4.08
N VAL A 9 3.58 -15.54 -4.63
CA VAL A 9 2.40 -15.32 -5.46
C VAL A 9 1.31 -14.58 -4.68
N THR A 10 1.01 -15.00 -3.45
CA THR A 10 0.03 -14.32 -2.59
C THR A 10 0.41 -12.86 -2.34
N ALA A 11 1.69 -12.58 -2.02
CA ALA A 11 2.15 -11.21 -1.83
C ALA A 11 1.98 -10.38 -3.11
N GLY A 12 2.39 -10.93 -4.27
CA GLY A 12 2.24 -10.24 -5.55
C GLY A 12 0.79 -9.98 -5.95
N VAL A 13 -0.11 -10.93 -5.72
CA VAL A 13 -1.56 -10.73 -5.94
C VAL A 13 -2.10 -9.62 -5.04
N LEU A 14 -1.73 -9.59 -3.76
CA LEU A 14 -2.17 -8.54 -2.84
C LEU A 14 -1.71 -7.16 -3.29
N TYR A 15 -0.46 -7.02 -3.75
CA TYR A 15 0.01 -5.76 -4.36
C TYR A 15 -0.77 -5.35 -5.61
N LEU A 16 -1.22 -6.29 -6.45
CA LEU A 16 -2.09 -5.94 -7.58
C LEU A 16 -3.49 -5.53 -7.12
N VAL A 17 -4.03 -6.21 -6.10
CA VAL A 17 -5.32 -5.85 -5.52
C VAL A 17 -5.28 -4.42 -4.99
N THR A 18 -4.23 -4.02 -4.26
CA THR A 18 -4.13 -2.62 -3.77
C THR A 18 -4.19 -1.61 -4.90
N HIS A 19 -3.50 -1.85 -6.02
CA HIS A 19 -3.53 -0.95 -7.17
C HIS A 19 -4.89 -0.88 -7.84
N VAL A 20 -5.49 -2.03 -8.12
CA VAL A 20 -6.78 -2.10 -8.81
C VAL A 20 -7.85 -1.43 -7.96
N THR A 21 -7.90 -1.70 -6.66
CA THR A 21 -8.92 -1.11 -5.79
C THR A 21 -8.69 0.39 -5.58
N SER A 22 -7.44 0.83 -5.37
CA SER A 22 -7.11 2.25 -5.19
C SER A 22 -7.43 3.09 -6.43
N ILE A 23 -7.00 2.67 -7.62
CA ILE A 23 -7.28 3.40 -8.87
C ILE A 23 -8.78 3.44 -9.13
N THR A 24 -9.47 2.32 -8.93
CA THR A 24 -10.93 2.26 -9.15
C THR A 24 -11.67 3.15 -8.17
N ALA A 25 -11.27 3.21 -6.89
CA ALA A 25 -11.87 4.08 -5.90
C ALA A 25 -11.74 5.57 -6.29
N VAL A 26 -10.54 6.02 -6.65
CA VAL A 26 -10.29 7.41 -7.11
C VAL A 26 -11.17 7.77 -8.32
N LEU A 27 -11.36 6.84 -9.26
CA LEU A 27 -12.24 7.07 -10.41
C LEU A 27 -13.72 7.17 -10.03
N LEU A 28 -14.16 6.48 -8.98
CA LEU A 28 -15.53 6.53 -8.47
C LEU A 28 -15.80 7.79 -7.63
N TYR A 29 -14.76 8.41 -7.08
CA TYR A 29 -14.84 9.65 -6.31
C TYR A 29 -14.81 10.94 -7.14
N ARG A 30 -14.96 10.86 -8.47
CA ARG A 30 -14.91 12.06 -9.33
C ARG A 30 -15.92 13.13 -8.92
N ASP A 31 -17.15 12.74 -8.61
CA ASP A 31 -18.24 13.68 -8.36
C ASP A 31 -18.07 14.42 -7.03
N ILE A 32 -17.39 13.83 -6.04
CA ILE A 32 -17.19 14.47 -4.72
C ILE A 32 -16.12 15.57 -4.76
N GLY A 33 -15.37 15.70 -5.86
CA GLY A 33 -14.44 16.82 -6.08
C GLY A 33 -15.16 18.16 -6.26
N GLU A 34 -16.47 18.15 -6.50
CA GLU A 34 -17.33 19.33 -6.52
C GLU A 34 -18.51 19.15 -5.54
N PRO A 35 -18.27 19.28 -4.22
CA PRO A 35 -19.25 18.90 -3.19
C PRO A 35 -20.61 19.58 -3.34
N GLU A 36 -20.64 20.85 -3.78
CA GLU A 36 -21.88 21.58 -4.04
C GLU A 36 -22.73 20.91 -5.13
N ARG A 37 -22.13 20.57 -6.27
CA ARG A 37 -22.83 19.88 -7.38
C ARG A 37 -23.25 18.48 -6.99
N PHE A 38 -22.40 17.78 -6.24
CA PHE A 38 -22.73 16.48 -5.68
C PHE A 38 -23.98 16.57 -4.79
N LEU A 39 -24.03 17.51 -3.85
CA LEU A 39 -25.18 17.72 -2.97
C LEU A 39 -26.43 18.18 -3.73
N ALA A 40 -26.27 18.97 -4.81
CA ALA A 40 -27.37 19.46 -5.65
C ALA A 40 -28.04 18.36 -6.51
N GLY A 41 -27.52 17.14 -6.50
CA GLY A 41 -28.13 15.99 -7.16
C GLY A 41 -27.44 15.55 -8.46
N GLU A 42 -26.35 16.21 -8.87
CA GLU A 42 -25.68 15.91 -10.15
C GLU A 42 -24.83 14.62 -10.12
N GLY A 43 -24.47 14.13 -8.94
CA GLY A 43 -23.73 12.86 -8.77
C GLY A 43 -24.60 11.67 -8.37
N ALA A 44 -23.99 10.55 -7.96
CA ALA A 44 -24.69 9.41 -7.38
C ALA A 44 -24.00 8.87 -6.11
N ASP A 45 -24.80 8.36 -5.16
CA ASP A 45 -24.28 7.75 -3.94
C ASP A 45 -23.54 6.43 -4.22
N GLY A 46 -24.02 5.66 -5.21
CA GLY A 46 -23.52 4.33 -5.54
C GLY A 46 -22.01 4.29 -5.79
N PRO A 47 -21.45 5.15 -6.66
CA PRO A 47 -20.01 5.29 -6.85
C PRO A 47 -19.24 5.56 -5.57
N VAL A 48 -19.70 6.50 -4.73
CA VAL A 48 -19.02 6.84 -3.46
C VAL A 48 -19.03 5.64 -2.51
N LEU A 49 -20.17 4.95 -2.36
CA LEU A 49 -20.28 3.75 -1.53
C LEU A 49 -19.38 2.60 -2.04
N LEU A 50 -19.33 2.39 -3.35
CA LEU A 50 -18.47 1.37 -3.96
C LEU A 50 -16.99 1.72 -3.83
N GLY A 51 -16.60 2.98 -4.03
CA GLY A 51 -15.24 3.47 -3.80
C GLY A 51 -14.81 3.23 -2.35
N SER A 52 -15.69 3.56 -1.40
CA SER A 52 -15.45 3.34 0.03
C SER A 52 -15.26 1.86 0.38
N LEU A 53 -16.05 0.98 -0.23
CA LEU A 53 -15.86 -0.47 -0.07
C LEU A 53 -14.51 -0.92 -0.66
N LEU A 54 -14.11 -0.39 -1.81
CA LEU A 54 -12.83 -0.70 -2.43
C LEU A 54 -11.64 -0.24 -1.59
N GLU A 55 -11.75 0.89 -0.89
CA GLU A 55 -10.74 1.35 0.08
C GLU A 55 -10.64 0.45 1.31
N VAL A 56 -11.75 -0.13 1.78
CA VAL A 56 -11.70 -1.15 2.83
C VAL A 56 -10.96 -2.41 2.33
N VAL A 57 -11.25 -2.86 1.11
CA VAL A 57 -10.54 -3.99 0.49
C VAL A 57 -9.05 -3.67 0.30
N LEU A 58 -8.74 -2.43 -0.11
CA LEU A 58 -7.38 -1.90 -0.20
C LEU A 58 -6.66 -2.02 1.15
N ALA A 59 -7.25 -1.50 2.23
CA ALA A 59 -6.66 -1.54 3.57
C ALA A 59 -6.38 -2.98 4.04
N LEU A 60 -7.31 -3.91 3.79
CA LEU A 60 -7.11 -5.33 4.09
C LEU A 60 -5.98 -5.94 3.25
N ALA A 61 -5.88 -5.59 1.96
CA ALA A 61 -4.80 -6.05 1.11
C ALA A 61 -3.43 -5.50 1.56
N VAL A 62 -3.36 -4.24 1.99
CA VAL A 62 -2.16 -3.61 2.58
C VAL A 62 -1.69 -4.40 3.80
N ILE A 63 -2.57 -4.71 4.75
CA ILE A 63 -2.24 -5.58 5.92
C ILE A 63 -1.81 -6.97 5.45
N GLY A 64 -2.53 -7.52 4.47
CA GLY A 64 -2.21 -8.81 3.86
C GLY A 64 -0.79 -8.87 3.32
N THR A 65 -0.29 -7.81 2.67
CA THR A 65 1.09 -7.79 2.16
C THR A 65 2.10 -7.90 3.31
N ALA A 66 1.86 -7.22 4.43
CA ALA A 66 2.70 -7.29 5.62
C ALA A 66 2.70 -8.70 6.21
N VAL A 67 1.51 -9.25 6.48
CA VAL A 67 1.35 -10.60 7.05
C VAL A 67 2.01 -11.66 6.17
N THR A 68 1.86 -11.53 4.84
CA THR A 68 2.41 -12.50 3.89
C THR A 68 3.94 -12.41 3.81
N LEU A 69 4.51 -11.21 3.78
CA LEU A 69 5.95 -11.01 3.61
C LEU A 69 6.74 -11.11 4.91
N PHE A 70 6.13 -10.79 6.06
CA PHE A 70 6.78 -10.79 7.37
C PHE A 70 7.59 -12.06 7.67
N PRO A 71 7.05 -13.29 7.54
CA PRO A 71 7.83 -14.50 7.85
C PRO A 71 9.05 -14.70 6.95
N VAL A 72 9.07 -14.09 5.76
CA VAL A 72 10.20 -14.15 4.82
C VAL A 72 11.24 -13.10 5.18
N VAL A 73 10.83 -11.83 5.30
CA VAL A 73 11.79 -10.73 5.49
C VAL A 73 12.33 -10.66 6.93
N LYS A 74 11.63 -11.21 7.93
CA LYS A 74 12.14 -11.30 9.31
C LYS A 74 13.41 -12.14 9.41
N ARG A 75 13.57 -13.14 8.53
CA ARG A 75 14.77 -14.00 8.45
C ARG A 75 16.02 -13.21 8.04
N GLN A 76 15.86 -12.06 7.38
CA GLN A 76 16.95 -11.16 7.04
C GLN A 76 17.25 -10.17 8.18
N HIS A 77 16.21 -9.53 8.73
CA HIS A 77 16.34 -8.62 9.86
C HIS A 77 14.98 -8.41 10.55
N GLU A 78 14.81 -8.98 11.74
CA GLU A 78 13.53 -9.01 12.45
C GLU A 78 13.00 -7.61 12.82
N GLY A 79 13.84 -6.70 13.35
CA GLY A 79 13.42 -5.35 13.71
C GLY A 79 12.86 -4.54 12.53
N ALA A 80 13.56 -4.52 11.39
CA ALA A 80 13.09 -3.88 10.16
C ALA A 80 11.85 -4.56 9.58
N ALA A 81 11.72 -5.89 9.67
CA ALA A 81 10.52 -6.60 9.26
C ALA A 81 9.30 -6.23 10.12
N LEU A 82 9.48 -6.08 11.43
CA LEU A 82 8.44 -5.60 12.34
C LEU A 82 8.09 -4.14 12.03
N GLY A 83 9.08 -3.29 11.77
CA GLY A 83 8.87 -1.91 11.32
C GLY A 83 8.04 -1.82 10.04
N TYR A 84 8.34 -2.66 9.03
CA TYR A 84 7.54 -2.76 7.81
C TYR A 84 6.09 -3.16 8.10
N ALA A 85 5.87 -4.17 8.94
CA ALA A 85 4.52 -4.62 9.29
C ALA A 85 3.74 -3.55 10.05
N ALA A 86 4.39 -2.85 10.99
CA ALA A 86 3.80 -1.74 11.74
C ALA A 86 3.41 -0.59 10.81
N LEU A 87 4.29 -0.17 9.89
CA LEU A 87 4.00 0.89 8.93
C LEU A 87 2.86 0.51 7.97
N ARG A 88 2.82 -0.72 7.47
CA ARG A 88 1.69 -1.21 6.64
C ARG A 88 0.37 -1.23 7.42
N THR A 89 0.41 -1.54 8.71
CA THR A 89 -0.78 -1.52 9.56
C THR A 89 -1.25 -0.08 9.80
N LEU A 90 -0.32 0.84 10.05
CA LEU A 90 -0.60 2.26 10.18
C LEU A 90 -1.21 2.83 8.89
N GLU A 91 -0.65 2.49 7.73
CA GLU A 91 -1.17 2.88 6.42
C GLU A 91 -2.63 2.43 6.24
N ALA A 92 -2.92 1.15 6.48
CA ALA A 92 -4.27 0.61 6.39
C ALA A 92 -5.25 1.26 7.38
N ALA A 93 -4.79 1.58 8.59
CA ALA A 93 -5.60 2.27 9.59
C ALA A 93 -5.97 3.69 9.12
N VAL A 94 -5.00 4.44 8.59
CA VAL A 94 -5.25 5.80 8.07
C VAL A 94 -6.20 5.77 6.87
N ILE A 95 -6.05 4.81 5.95
CA ILE A 95 -7.00 4.61 4.83
C ILE A 95 -8.41 4.38 5.37
N THR A 96 -8.56 3.50 6.37
CA THR A 96 -9.88 3.21 6.95
C THR A 96 -10.51 4.43 7.62
N VAL A 97 -9.70 5.30 8.25
CA VAL A 97 -10.18 6.58 8.79
C VAL A 97 -10.70 7.48 7.68
N GLY A 98 -10.05 7.49 6.52
CA GLY A 98 -10.45 8.26 5.33
C GLY A 98 -11.77 7.82 4.69
N VAL A 99 -12.18 6.57 4.89
CA VAL A 99 -13.45 6.04 4.35
C VAL A 99 -14.66 6.66 5.07
N VAL A 100 -14.57 6.83 6.39
CA VAL A 100 -15.67 7.30 7.24
C VAL A 100 -16.25 8.66 6.79
N PRO A 101 -15.47 9.72 6.52
CA PRO A 101 -16.03 10.99 6.08
C PRO A 101 -16.79 10.91 4.75
N LEU A 102 -16.39 10.02 3.83
CA LEU A 102 -17.12 9.84 2.57
C LEU A 102 -18.47 9.14 2.77
N LEU A 103 -18.56 8.20 3.70
CA LEU A 103 -19.84 7.61 4.10
C LEU A 103 -20.75 8.62 4.81
N ALA A 104 -20.16 9.48 5.63
CA ALA A 104 -20.87 10.59 6.26
C ALA A 104 -21.39 11.59 5.21
N LEU A 105 -20.60 11.89 4.18
CA LEU A 105 -21.00 12.76 3.06
C LEU A 105 -22.24 12.21 2.32
N VAL A 106 -22.27 10.91 2.04
CA VAL A 106 -23.45 10.25 1.46
C VAL A 106 -24.67 10.40 2.37
N THR A 107 -24.48 10.24 3.69
CA THR A 107 -25.57 10.41 4.67
C THR A 107 -26.11 11.84 4.66
N VAL A 108 -25.22 12.84 4.65
CA VAL A 108 -25.60 14.27 4.55
C VAL A 108 -26.43 14.52 3.30
N ARG A 109 -26.00 13.98 2.14
CA ARG A 109 -26.72 14.10 0.88
C ARG A 109 -28.12 13.47 0.95
N GLN A 110 -28.24 12.27 1.51
CA GLN A 110 -29.52 11.56 1.63
C GLN A 110 -30.52 12.25 2.57
N GLN A 111 -30.03 12.98 3.56
CA GLN A 111 -30.85 13.72 4.51
C GLN A 111 -31.22 15.13 4.02
N LEU A 112 -30.69 15.55 2.86
CA LEU A 112 -30.91 16.88 2.33
C LEU A 112 -32.35 17.04 1.81
N ALA A 113 -33.09 17.98 2.39
CA ALA A 113 -34.44 18.32 1.96
C ALA A 113 -34.43 19.58 1.07
N GLY A 114 -34.05 19.42 -0.19
CA GLY A 114 -33.97 20.50 -1.18
C GLY A 114 -32.53 20.93 -1.51
N ALA A 115 -32.37 22.17 -1.97
CA ALA A 115 -31.05 22.69 -2.37
C ALA A 115 -30.11 22.83 -1.15
N PRO A 116 -28.81 22.52 -1.30
CA PRO A 116 -27.86 22.65 -0.21
C PRO A 116 -27.67 24.12 0.18
N GLY A 117 -27.75 24.40 1.47
CA GLY A 117 -27.36 25.70 2.02
C GLY A 117 -25.83 25.82 2.18
N PRO A 118 -25.30 27.04 2.36
CA PRO A 118 -23.86 27.27 2.52
C PRO A 118 -23.20 26.45 3.63
N GLU A 119 -23.89 26.26 4.76
CA GLU A 119 -23.39 25.46 5.89
C GLU A 119 -23.24 23.97 5.53
N THR A 120 -24.16 23.42 4.74
CA THR A 120 -24.10 22.02 4.28
C THR A 120 -22.98 21.82 3.28
N VAL A 121 -22.76 22.79 2.38
CA VAL A 121 -21.64 22.76 1.43
C VAL A 121 -20.31 22.79 2.18
N ALA A 122 -20.15 23.70 3.15
CA ALA A 122 -18.93 23.78 3.96
C ALA A 122 -18.66 22.49 4.76
N LEU A 123 -19.71 21.84 5.30
CA LEU A 123 -19.58 20.53 5.94
C LEU A 123 -19.09 19.47 4.95
N ALA A 124 -19.66 19.43 3.74
CA ALA A 124 -19.27 18.48 2.71
C ALA A 124 -17.82 18.68 2.25
N GLU A 125 -17.40 19.93 2.02
CA GLU A 125 -16.01 20.29 1.73
C GLU A 125 -15.06 19.84 2.85
N GLY A 126 -15.45 20.04 4.12
CA GLY A 126 -14.67 19.58 5.28
C GLY A 126 -14.52 18.06 5.35
N LEU A 127 -15.57 17.30 4.99
CA LEU A 127 -15.53 15.84 4.93
C LEU A 127 -14.61 15.35 3.79
N VAL A 128 -14.72 15.94 2.60
CA VAL A 128 -13.83 15.63 1.47
C VAL A 128 -12.39 15.97 1.81
N ALA A 129 -12.14 17.14 2.41
CA ALA A 129 -10.81 17.53 2.86
C ALA A 129 -10.24 16.55 3.89
N LEU A 130 -11.05 16.05 4.84
CA LEU A 130 -10.60 15.04 5.79
C LEU A 130 -10.15 13.76 5.09
N HIS A 131 -10.91 13.30 4.09
CA HIS A 131 -10.52 12.17 3.25
C HIS A 131 -9.20 12.45 2.50
N ASP A 132 -9.08 13.58 1.82
CA ASP A 132 -7.89 13.96 1.05
C ASP A 132 -6.62 14.01 1.92
N TRP A 133 -6.74 14.54 3.15
CA TRP A 133 -5.64 14.56 4.12
C TRP A 133 -5.25 13.15 4.58
N THR A 134 -6.21 12.25 4.80
CA THR A 134 -5.88 10.85 5.12
C THR A 134 -5.21 10.14 3.95
N PHE A 135 -5.61 10.44 2.71
CA PHE A 135 -4.96 9.93 1.51
C PHE A 135 -3.51 10.43 1.39
N LEU A 136 -3.27 11.70 1.72
CA LEU A 136 -1.92 12.28 1.76
C LEU A 136 -1.08 11.64 2.88
N VAL A 137 -1.64 11.45 4.07
CA VAL A 137 -0.89 10.89 5.21
C VAL A 137 -0.60 9.41 5.02
N GLY A 138 -1.61 8.59 4.73
CA GLY A 138 -1.45 7.14 4.62
C GLY A 138 -0.69 6.74 3.34
N PRO A 139 -1.37 6.70 2.18
CA PRO A 139 -0.72 6.45 0.89
C PRO A 139 0.42 7.41 0.55
N GLY A 140 0.33 8.70 0.86
CA GLY A 140 1.37 9.66 0.46
C GLY A 140 2.67 9.58 1.27
N PHE A 141 2.59 9.49 2.61
CA PHE A 141 3.78 9.41 3.48
C PHE A 141 4.12 8.01 3.95
N VAL A 142 3.15 7.29 4.51
CA VAL A 142 3.42 5.97 5.13
C VAL A 142 3.80 4.94 4.08
N CYS A 143 3.18 4.96 2.89
CA CYS A 143 3.55 4.08 1.76
C CYS A 143 5.02 4.24 1.36
N GLY A 144 5.47 5.49 1.16
CA GLY A 144 6.84 5.79 0.79
C GLY A 144 7.84 5.27 1.84
N THR A 145 7.51 5.44 3.13
CA THR A 145 8.35 4.98 4.24
C THR A 145 8.43 3.46 4.31
N ASN A 146 7.30 2.75 4.22
CA ASN A 146 7.29 1.29 4.29
C ASN A 146 7.94 0.65 3.04
N THR A 147 7.81 1.31 1.89
CA THR A 147 8.47 0.93 0.64
C THR A 147 9.99 0.94 0.81
N VAL A 148 10.58 1.98 1.41
CA VAL A 148 12.04 2.03 1.66
C VAL A 148 12.48 0.87 2.54
N VAL A 149 11.75 0.59 3.62
CA VAL A 149 12.08 -0.50 4.55
C VAL A 149 12.06 -1.85 3.82
N LEU A 150 10.99 -2.13 3.08
CA LEU A 150 10.88 -3.38 2.32
C LEU A 150 11.92 -3.47 1.21
N ALA A 151 12.12 -2.41 0.43
CA ALA A 151 13.09 -2.35 -0.65
C ALA A 151 14.52 -2.59 -0.14
N ALA A 152 14.89 -2.04 1.02
CA ALA A 152 16.17 -2.30 1.68
C ALA A 152 16.32 -3.78 2.08
N LEU A 153 15.28 -4.39 2.65
CA LEU A 153 15.26 -5.81 3.01
C LEU A 153 15.40 -6.70 1.77
N LEU A 154 14.69 -6.37 0.68
CA LEU A 154 14.74 -7.07 -0.60
C LEU A 154 16.11 -6.94 -1.27
N LEU A 155 16.75 -5.76 -1.19
CA LEU A 155 18.09 -5.53 -1.73
C LEU A 155 19.15 -6.36 -0.97
N ARG A 156 19.07 -6.39 0.37
CA ARG A 156 20.02 -7.12 1.21
C ARG A 156 19.86 -8.63 1.13
N SER A 157 18.62 -9.11 1.10
CA SER A 157 18.31 -10.54 1.01
C SER A 157 18.50 -11.11 -0.39
N GLY A 158 18.46 -10.28 -1.44
CA GLY A 158 18.56 -10.75 -2.82
C GLY A 158 17.35 -11.56 -3.31
N LEU A 159 16.19 -11.44 -2.63
CA LEU A 159 14.96 -12.15 -2.96
C LEU A 159 14.37 -11.75 -4.32
N VAL A 160 14.75 -10.58 -4.84
CA VAL A 160 14.30 -10.03 -6.13
C VAL A 160 15.49 -9.43 -6.90
N PRO A 161 15.37 -9.17 -8.20
CA PRO A 161 16.37 -8.44 -8.97
C PRO A 161 16.73 -7.09 -8.34
N ARG A 162 18.04 -6.77 -8.31
CA ARG A 162 18.54 -5.50 -7.77
C ARG A 162 17.84 -4.26 -8.38
N PRO A 163 17.55 -4.19 -9.70
CA PRO A 163 16.84 -3.04 -10.26
C PRO A 163 15.47 -2.79 -9.62
N ILE A 164 14.71 -3.86 -9.33
CA ILE A 164 13.42 -3.74 -8.63
C ILE A 164 13.65 -3.19 -7.23
N ALA A 165 14.59 -3.75 -6.45
CA ALA A 165 14.84 -3.24 -5.11
C ALA A 165 15.33 -1.78 -5.10
N VAL A 166 16.19 -1.37 -6.03
CA VAL A 166 16.68 0.01 -6.14
C VAL A 166 15.55 0.97 -6.53
N LEU A 167 14.64 0.57 -7.42
CA LEU A 167 13.52 1.40 -7.81
C LEU A 167 12.64 1.77 -6.60
N GLY A 168 12.43 0.85 -5.65
CA GLY A 168 11.71 1.14 -4.41
C GLY A 168 12.47 2.08 -3.46
N LEU A 169 13.79 1.95 -3.39
CA LEU A 169 14.63 2.86 -2.61
C LEU A 169 14.66 4.29 -3.16
N VAL A 170 14.39 4.47 -4.45
CA VAL A 170 14.25 5.79 -5.08
C VAL A 170 12.81 6.30 -5.01
N GLY A 171 11.84 5.42 -5.30
CA GLY A 171 10.42 5.79 -5.34
C GLY A 171 9.85 6.17 -3.98
N GLY A 172 10.23 5.47 -2.91
CA GLY A 172 9.74 5.77 -1.56
C GLY A 172 10.07 7.18 -1.07
N PRO A 173 11.34 7.63 -1.10
CA PRO A 173 11.70 8.99 -0.72
C PRO A 173 11.12 10.04 -1.66
N LEU A 174 11.05 9.76 -2.96
CA LEU A 174 10.50 10.70 -3.92
C LEU A 174 9.01 10.96 -3.69
N VAL A 175 8.20 9.91 -3.50
CA VAL A 175 6.76 10.09 -3.24
C VAL A 175 6.53 10.77 -1.90
N PHE A 176 7.34 10.47 -0.88
CA PHE A 176 7.28 11.14 0.42
C PHE A 176 7.57 12.64 0.27
N ALA A 177 8.68 12.99 -0.38
CA ALA A 177 9.06 14.38 -0.60
C ALA A 177 8.02 15.13 -1.44
N THR A 178 7.44 14.44 -2.43
CA THR A 178 6.40 15.02 -3.29
C THR A 178 5.14 15.35 -2.49
N ASN A 179 4.66 14.43 -1.64
CA ASN A 179 3.51 14.67 -0.77
C ASN A 179 3.81 15.69 0.35
N ALA A 180 5.09 15.83 0.76
CA ALA A 180 5.49 16.86 1.70
C ALA A 180 5.36 18.25 1.05
N GLY A 181 5.72 18.37 -0.24
CA GLY A 181 5.48 19.58 -1.01
C GLY A 181 3.99 19.94 -1.10
N VAL A 182 3.10 18.96 -1.27
CA VAL A 182 1.64 19.17 -1.22
C VAL A 182 1.21 19.69 0.16
N MET A 183 1.69 19.05 1.24
CA MET A 183 1.36 19.44 2.61
C MET A 183 1.75 20.89 2.93
N PHE A 184 2.85 21.39 2.35
CA PHE A 184 3.29 22.79 2.51
C PHE A 184 2.75 23.75 1.45
N GLY A 185 1.82 23.29 0.60
CA GLY A 185 1.16 24.14 -0.40
C GLY A 185 2.05 24.56 -1.57
N LEU A 186 3.10 23.79 -1.90
CA LEU A 186 3.94 24.07 -3.07
C LEU A 186 3.21 23.80 -4.40
N TYR A 187 2.30 22.84 -4.40
CA TYR A 187 1.44 22.44 -5.52
C TYR A 187 0.29 21.58 -5.02
N ASP A 188 -0.77 21.47 -5.83
CA ASP A 188 -1.96 20.72 -5.48
C ASP A 188 -1.72 19.19 -5.41
N GLN A 189 -2.55 18.52 -4.61
CA GLN A 189 -2.55 17.06 -4.47
C GLN A 189 -2.82 16.37 -5.81
N VAL A 190 -3.74 16.91 -6.60
CA VAL A 190 -3.99 16.47 -7.98
C VAL A 190 -3.25 17.41 -8.95
N SER A 191 -1.98 17.11 -9.20
CA SER A 191 -1.15 17.90 -10.12
C SER A 191 -0.20 17.01 -10.92
N VAL A 192 0.34 17.56 -12.03
CA VAL A 192 1.33 16.87 -12.86
C VAL A 192 2.58 16.51 -12.05
N ILE A 193 3.01 17.39 -11.13
CA ILE A 193 4.18 17.15 -10.27
C ILE A 193 3.91 15.99 -9.33
N THR A 194 2.76 15.97 -8.66
CA THR A 194 2.38 14.87 -7.76
C THR A 194 2.29 13.53 -8.52
N GLY A 195 1.68 13.54 -9.71
CA GLY A 195 1.62 12.37 -10.57
C GLY A 195 3.00 11.84 -10.97
N LEU A 196 3.92 12.71 -11.42
CA LEU A 196 5.28 12.33 -11.79
C LEU A 196 6.09 11.80 -10.60
N GLY A 197 5.92 12.39 -9.41
CA GLY A 197 6.57 11.93 -8.18
C GLY A 197 6.11 10.53 -7.74
N ALA A 198 4.88 10.14 -8.07
CA ALA A 198 4.33 8.83 -7.77
C ALA A 198 4.73 7.73 -8.80
N VAL A 199 5.17 8.09 -10.02
CA VAL A 199 5.51 7.12 -11.07
C VAL A 199 6.54 6.07 -10.62
N PRO A 200 7.64 6.43 -9.94
CA PRO A 200 8.64 5.43 -9.58
C PRO A 200 8.16 4.43 -8.52
N ILE A 201 7.37 4.86 -7.53
CA ILE A 201 6.81 3.94 -6.53
C ILE A 201 5.74 3.04 -7.17
N PHE A 202 4.85 3.58 -8.00
CA PHE A 202 3.87 2.80 -8.76
C PHE A 202 4.58 1.74 -9.63
N SER A 203 5.61 2.15 -10.36
CA SER A 203 6.42 1.24 -11.18
C SER A 203 7.09 0.16 -10.35
N TRP A 204 7.58 0.51 -9.16
CA TRP A 204 8.18 -0.44 -8.22
C TRP A 204 7.19 -1.51 -7.77
N GLU A 205 6.01 -1.11 -7.29
CA GLU A 205 5.01 -2.05 -6.78
C GLU A 205 4.49 -2.98 -7.88
N ILE A 206 4.24 -2.46 -9.09
CA ILE A 206 3.82 -3.28 -10.24
C ILE A 206 4.93 -4.26 -10.65
N CYS A 207 6.18 -3.80 -10.74
CA CYS A 207 7.31 -4.68 -11.05
C CYS A 207 7.50 -5.77 -9.99
N LEU A 208 7.40 -5.41 -8.70
CA LEU A 208 7.48 -6.36 -7.60
C LEU A 208 6.35 -7.39 -7.68
N ALA A 209 5.11 -6.95 -7.87
CA ALA A 209 3.94 -7.79 -7.95
C ALA A 209 4.04 -8.81 -9.10
N VAL A 210 4.30 -8.32 -10.31
CA VAL A 210 4.45 -9.16 -11.52
C VAL A 210 5.61 -10.15 -11.34
N TYR A 211 6.73 -9.70 -10.77
CA TYR A 211 7.87 -10.58 -10.52
C TYR A 211 7.52 -11.71 -9.55
N LEU A 212 6.89 -11.39 -8.42
CA LEU A 212 6.52 -12.37 -7.41
C LEU A 212 5.47 -13.38 -7.91
N ILE A 213 4.53 -12.95 -8.74
CA ILE A 213 3.51 -13.82 -9.36
C ILE A 213 4.16 -14.77 -10.38
N THR A 214 4.97 -14.24 -11.29
CA THR A 214 5.47 -15.01 -12.45
C THR A 214 6.70 -15.85 -12.11
N ARG A 215 7.62 -15.32 -11.29
CA ARG A 215 8.92 -15.92 -10.98
C ARG A 215 9.03 -16.40 -9.53
N GLY A 216 8.32 -15.76 -8.60
CA GLY A 216 8.52 -15.98 -7.16
C GLY A 216 9.85 -15.41 -6.65
N PHE A 217 10.23 -15.77 -5.42
CA PHE A 217 11.50 -15.33 -4.85
C PHE A 217 12.72 -16.00 -5.51
N ARG A 218 13.80 -15.24 -5.69
CA ARG A 218 15.12 -15.79 -6.04
C ARG A 218 15.64 -16.67 -4.91
N ARG A 219 16.46 -17.67 -5.27
CA ARG A 219 17.23 -18.44 -4.28
C ARG A 219 18.13 -17.49 -3.51
N SER A 220 18.04 -17.57 -2.19
CA SER A 220 18.76 -16.72 -1.25
C SER A 220 18.99 -17.50 0.03
N PRO A 221 20.13 -17.30 0.73
CA PRO A 221 20.39 -17.95 2.03
C PRO A 221 19.26 -17.77 3.04
N VAL A 222 18.52 -16.66 2.94
CA VAL A 222 17.34 -16.35 3.79
C VAL A 222 16.23 -17.40 3.66
N LEU A 223 16.17 -18.11 2.53
CA LEU A 223 15.19 -19.17 2.27
C LEU A 223 15.72 -20.57 2.59
N ASP A 224 17.03 -20.74 2.80
CA ASP A 224 17.70 -22.04 2.93
C ASP A 224 17.76 -22.58 4.37
N GLY A 225 17.37 -21.77 5.38
CA GLY A 225 17.37 -22.16 6.80
C GLY A 225 16.41 -23.31 7.17
N ASP A 226 15.61 -23.80 6.23
CA ASP A 226 14.74 -24.98 6.40
C ASP A 226 15.36 -26.27 5.80
N ALA A 227 16.58 -26.22 5.25
CA ALA A 227 17.26 -27.45 4.82
C ALA A 227 17.59 -28.28 6.07
N PRO A 228 17.13 -29.55 6.18
CA PRO A 228 17.67 -30.44 7.19
C PRO A 228 19.17 -30.46 6.98
N THR A 229 19.94 -30.09 8.01
CA THR A 229 21.36 -30.43 8.05
C THR A 229 21.41 -31.93 7.86
N SER A 230 21.76 -32.40 6.65
CA SER A 230 22.07 -33.79 6.42
C SER A 230 23.24 -34.08 7.34
N GLY A 231 22.93 -34.67 8.50
CA GLY A 231 23.91 -35.00 9.51
C GLY A 231 25.00 -35.78 8.83
N ARG A 232 26.19 -35.19 8.77
CA ARG A 232 27.40 -35.94 8.45
C ARG A 232 27.51 -36.95 9.59
N ALA A 233 27.16 -38.20 9.32
CA ALA A 233 27.31 -39.28 10.28
C ALA A 233 28.78 -39.24 10.78
N PRO A 234 29.03 -39.36 12.09
CA PRO A 234 30.39 -39.44 12.60
C PRO A 234 31.09 -40.62 11.91
N GLU A 235 32.25 -40.35 11.32
CA GLU A 235 33.12 -41.37 10.75
C GLU A 235 33.52 -42.34 11.88
N PRO A 236 33.33 -43.67 11.73
CA PRO A 236 33.71 -44.62 12.76
C PRO A 236 35.23 -44.54 12.96
N GLN A 237 35.66 -44.25 14.18
CA GLN A 237 37.08 -44.32 14.52
C GLN A 237 37.57 -45.78 14.40
N PRO A 238 38.71 -46.03 13.75
CA PRO A 238 39.28 -47.37 13.69
C PRO A 238 39.70 -47.81 15.10
N VAL A 239 39.12 -48.92 15.55
CA VAL A 239 39.54 -49.63 16.75
C VAL A 239 40.87 -50.31 16.44
N THR A 240 41.97 -49.73 16.90
CA THR A 240 43.26 -50.44 16.99
C THR A 240 43.19 -51.46 18.12
N VAL A 241 43.40 -52.74 17.76
CA VAL A 241 43.60 -53.90 18.64
C VAL A 241 44.98 -53.84 19.30
#